data_AF-A0A356QE08-F1
#
_entry.id   AF-A0A356QE08-F1
#
_cell.length_a   1.000
_cell.length_b   1.000
_cell.length_c   1.000
_cell.angle_alpha   90.00
_cell.angle_beta   90.00
_cell.angle_gamma   90.00
#
_symmetry.space_group_name_H-M   'P 1'
#
loop_
_entity.id
_entity.type
_entity.pdbx_description
1 polymer ?
#
loop_
_entity_poly.entity_id
_entity_poly.type
_entity_poly.pdbx_seq_one_letter_code
_entity_poly.pdbx_strand_id
1 'polypeptide(L)' 'MWDFIIVGGGILGFSTAMQLQQAYPDKRLLVLEKEAGPAQHQTGHNSGVIHAGVYYTPGSL' A
#
# COMPACT_ATOMS: atom_id res chain seq x y z
N MET A 1 3.84 -4.96 21.53
CA MET A 1 4.23 -3.59 21.15
C MET A 1 4.48 -3.54 19.66
N TRP A 2 3.87 -2.58 18.96
CA TRP A 2 4.11 -2.25 17.54
C TRP A 2 5.59 -1.89 17.27
N ASP A 3 6.31 -2.47 16.30
CA ASP A 3 7.48 -1.78 15.73
C ASP A 3 7.02 -0.82 14.62
N PHE A 4 6.08 -1.29 13.79
CA PHE A 4 5.42 -0.49 12.76
C PHE A 4 3.90 -0.61 12.86
N ILE A 5 3.20 0.50 12.68
CA ILE A 5 1.75 0.55 12.51
C ILE A 5 1.45 1.33 11.23
N ILE A 6 0.69 0.71 10.33
CA ILE A 6 0.19 1.33 9.10
C ILE A 6 -1.31 1.51 9.23
N VAL A 7 -1.81 2.70 8.90
CA VAL A 7 -3.24 3.01 8.91
C VAL A 7 -3.71 3.13 7.46
N GLY A 8 -4.62 2.25 7.06
CA GLY A 8 -5.18 2.13 5.71
C GLY A 8 -4.74 0.84 5.01
N GLY A 9 -5.70 -0.04 4.75
CA GLY A 9 -5.58 -1.28 3.97
C GLY A 9 -5.83 -1.06 2.47
N GLY A 10 -5.30 0.02 1.92
CA GLY A 10 -5.22 0.25 0.47
C GLY A 10 -3.92 -0.30 -0.14
N ILE A 11 -3.78 -0.22 -1.47
CA ILE A 11 -2.61 -0.76 -2.19
C ILE A 11 -1.28 -0.16 -1.70
N LEU A 12 -1.26 1.14 -1.40
CA LEU A 12 -0.06 1.79 -0.87
C LEU A 12 0.28 1.28 0.54
N GLY A 13 -0.72 1.17 1.42
CA GLY A 13 -0.52 0.65 2.78
C GLY A 13 0.00 -0.78 2.80
N PHE A 14 -0.57 -1.67 1.98
CA PHE A 14 -0.08 -3.05 1.87
C PHE A 14 1.25 -3.18 1.16
N SER A 15 1.54 -2.36 0.13
CA SER A 15 2.87 -2.33 -0.47
C SER A 15 3.89 -1.96 0.61
N THR A 16 3.70 -0.83 1.29
CA THR A 16 4.60 -0.40 2.37
C THR A 16 4.76 -1.48 3.44
N ALA A 17 3.68 -2.15 3.85
CA ALA A 17 3.74 -3.26 4.79
C ALA A 17 4.64 -4.42 4.28
N MET A 18 4.47 -4.81 3.02
CA MET A 18 5.25 -5.85 2.37
C MET A 18 6.74 -5.48 2.29
N GLN A 19 7.06 -4.25 1.88
CA GLN A 19 8.45 -3.79 1.84
C GLN A 19 9.09 -3.74 3.24
N LEU A 20 8.35 -3.30 4.26
CA LEU A 20 8.85 -3.28 5.64
C LEU A 20 9.09 -4.69 6.20
N GLN A 21 8.21 -5.65 5.91
CA GLN A 21 8.41 -7.04 6.33
C GLN A 21 9.63 -7.67 5.66
N GLN A 22 9.89 -7.35 4.38
CA GLN A 22 11.08 -7.83 3.68
C GLN A 22 12.37 -7.21 4.22
N ALA A 23 12.37 -5.90 4.50
CA ALA A 23 13.54 -5.19 5.01
C ALA A 23 13.84 -5.53 6.49
N TYR A 24 12.80 -5.83 7.27
CA TYR A 24 12.89 -6.03 8.71
C TYR A 24 12.10 -7.27 9.15
N PRO A 25 12.58 -8.49 8.84
CA PRO A 25 11.82 -9.73 9.06
C PRO A 25 11.49 -10.00 10.54
N ASP A 26 12.29 -9.48 11.47
CA ASP A 26 12.10 -9.68 12.91
C ASP A 26 11.20 -8.61 13.56
N LYS A 27 10.72 -7.62 12.80
CA LYS A 27 9.91 -6.51 13.32
C LYS A 27 8.42 -6.83 13.24
N ARG A 28 7.70 -6.49 14.31
CA ARG A 28 6.25 -6.67 14.36
C ARG A 28 5.54 -5.51 13.67
N LEU A 29 4.73 -5.84 12.67
CA LEU A 29 3.96 -4.88 11.89
C LEU A 29 2.46 -5.11 12.04
N LEU A 30 1.71 -4.03 12.27
CA LEU A 30 0.24 -4.02 12.27
C LEU A 30 -0.27 -3.13 11.13
N VAL A 31 -1.26 -3.63 10.39
CA VAL A 31 -2.07 -2.81 9.46
C VAL A 31 -3.47 -2.66 10.05
N LEU A 32 -3.96 -1.43 10.14
CA LEU A 32 -5.31 -1.12 10.57
C LEU A 32 -6.12 -0.66 9.36
N GLU A 33 -7.26 -1.31 9.10
CA GLU A 33 -8.24 -0.90 8.09
C GLU A 33 -9.57 -0.60 8.80
N LYS A 34 -10.22 0.50 8.42
CA LYS A 34 -11.48 0.93 9.05
C LYS A 34 -12.66 0.10 8.55
N GLU A 35 -12.59 -0.38 7.33
CA GLU A 35 -13.62 -1.20 6.70
C GLU A 35 -13.48 -2.67 7.07
N ALA A 36 -14.53 -3.45 6.81
CA ALA A 36 -14.56 -4.89 7.08
C ALA A 36 -13.56 -5.71 6.23
N GLY A 37 -12.98 -5.10 5.20
CA GLY A 37 -11.99 -5.73 4.33
C GLY A 37 -11.11 -4.69 3.63
N PRO A 38 -10.00 -5.13 3.00
CA PRO A 38 -9.08 -4.25 2.32
C PRO A 38 -9.69 -3.66 1.05
N ALA A 39 -9.09 -2.58 0.54
CA ALA A 39 -9.40 -2.00 -0.77
C ALA A 39 -10.86 -1.56 -1.01
N GLN A 40 -11.69 -1.41 0.02
CA GLN A 40 -13.09 -0.97 -0.10
C GLN A 40 -13.26 0.51 -0.57
N HIS A 41 -12.16 1.24 -0.79
CA HIS A 41 -12.13 2.67 -1.15
C HIS A 41 -11.40 2.85 -2.51
N GLN A 42 -10.52 3.84 -2.65
CA GLN A 42 -9.86 4.18 -3.93
C GLN A 42 -9.14 3.00 -4.60
N THR A 43 -8.54 2.08 -3.84
CA THR A 43 -7.86 0.90 -4.39
C THR A 43 -8.81 -0.09 -5.07
N GLY A 44 -10.03 -0.26 -4.59
CA GLY A 44 -11.05 -1.09 -5.25
C GLY A 44 -11.89 -0.32 -6.27
N HIS A 45 -11.93 1.01 -6.16
CA HIS A 45 -12.69 1.92 -7.03
C HIS A 45 -11.78 2.71 -7.97
N ASN A 46 -11.07 2.01 -8.85
CA ASN A 46 -10.31 2.59 -9.96
C ASN A 46 -10.51 1.74 -11.23
N SER A 47 -9.90 2.15 -12.34
CA SER A 47 -10.06 1.49 -13.63
C SER A 47 -9.40 0.11 -13.73
N GLY A 48 -8.59 -0.29 -12.73
CA GLY A 48 -7.81 -1.54 -12.77
C GLY A 48 -6.71 -1.55 -13.82
N VAL A 49 -6.34 -0.37 -14.36
CA VAL A 49 -5.33 -0.25 -15.44
C VAL A 49 -3.95 -0.05 -14.84
N ILE A 50 -3.00 -0.90 -15.25
CA ILE A 50 -1.57 -0.67 -15.01
C ILE A 50 -1.03 0.22 -16.13
N HIS A 51 -0.73 1.48 -15.80
CA HIS A 51 -0.23 2.44 -16.77
C HIS A 51 1.28 2.22 -17.02
N ALA A 52 1.68 2.10 -18.28
CA ALA A 52 3.09 2.03 -18.69
C ALA A 52 3.84 3.37 -18.57
N GLY A 53 3.14 4.43 -18.15
CA GLY A 53 3.72 5.76 -17.95
C GLY A 53 4.00 6.58 -19.22
N VAL A 54 3.47 6.16 -20.37
CA VAL A 54 3.70 6.78 -21.70
C VAL A 54 3.33 8.27 -21.81
N TYR A 55 2.52 8.81 -20.90
CA TYR A 55 2.07 10.20 -20.92
C TYR A 55 2.67 11.07 -19.81
N TYR A 56 3.53 10.53 -18.94
CA TYR A 56 4.20 11.36 -17.94
C TYR A 56 5.36 12.14 -18.57
N THR A 57 5.55 13.37 -18.11
CA THR A 57 6.67 14.19 -18.54
C THR A 57 7.99 13.47 -18.22
N PRO A 58 8.93 13.33 -19.16
CA PRO A 58 10.22 12.71 -18.87
C PRO A 58 10.90 13.36 -17.66
N GLY A 59 11.29 12.55 -16.68
CA GLY A 59 11.92 13.00 -15.44
C GLY A 59 10.98 13.50 -14.33
N SER A 60 9.67 13.32 -14.46
CA SER A 60 8.69 13.78 -13.45
C SER A 60 8.33 12.73 -12.38
N LEU A 61 9.03 11.60 -12.33
CA LEU A 61 8.78 10.47 -11.42
C LEU A 61 10.04 10.10 -10.65
#